data_AF-A0A6P0P528-F1
#
_entry.id   AF-A0A6P0P528-F1
#
_cell.length_a   1.000
_cell.length_b   1.000
_cell.length_c   1.000
_cell.angle_alpha   90.00
_cell.angle_beta   90.00
_cell.angle_gamma   90.00
#
_symmetry.space_group_name_H-M   'P 1'
#
loop_
_entity.id
_entity.type
_entity.pdbx_description
1 polymer ?
#
loop_
_entity_poly.entity_id
_entity_poly.type
_entity_poly.pdbx_seq_one_letter_code
_entity_poly.pdbx_strand_id
1 'polypeptide(L)'
;MSDLSHYQQLGLTEDASFDEIQAAKERLKQQHSGDQKVIENIEAAYDSILMDRLRLRQEGKIKVPERIRFPEKQTKKVPDSFTPGLTGKGPVWLQKLIDTPSQADILWPTGIYVVLGAISIYSGVSQPSILQLTLALGVGGCLYFLNRKENKFGRAVLLTVGGLILGLILGGILSALATGLSTEIFITLVTFLVLWMVSCFLR
;
A
#
# COMPACT_ATOMS: atom_id res chain seq x y z
N MET A 1 -37.11 20.21 -50.44
CA MET A 1 -37.20 18.93 -51.16
C MET A 1 -37.23 17.86 -50.09
N SER A 2 -38.24 17.00 -50.14
CA SER A 2 -38.58 16.07 -49.05
C SER A 2 -37.53 14.96 -48.94
N ASP A 3 -36.61 15.13 -48.01
CA ASP A 3 -35.67 14.08 -47.57
C ASP A 3 -36.49 12.90 -47.05
N LEU A 4 -36.64 11.88 -47.89
CA LEU A 4 -37.22 10.60 -47.47
C LEU A 4 -36.32 10.06 -46.37
N SER A 5 -36.83 9.97 -45.14
CA SER A 5 -36.12 9.48 -43.96
C SER A 5 -35.37 8.19 -44.34
N HIS A 6 -34.06 8.13 -44.12
CA HIS A 6 -33.20 6.99 -44.47
C HIS A 6 -33.73 5.65 -43.91
N TYR A 7 -34.51 5.74 -42.82
CA TYR A 7 -35.30 4.66 -42.24
C TYR A 7 -36.38 4.13 -43.20
N GLN A 8 -37.09 5.02 -43.90
CA GLN A 8 -38.14 4.68 -44.87
C GLN A 8 -37.60 4.01 -46.14
N GLN A 9 -36.34 4.30 -46.54
CA GLN A 9 -35.67 3.60 -47.64
C GLN A 9 -35.35 2.13 -47.30
N LEU A 10 -35.16 1.82 -46.02
CA LEU A 10 -34.97 0.47 -45.51
C LEU A 10 -36.28 -0.20 -45.05
N GLY A 11 -37.43 0.51 -45.16
CA GLY A 11 -38.74 0.02 -44.72
C GLY A 11 -38.90 -0.03 -43.20
N LEU A 12 -38.13 0.76 -42.47
CA LEU A 12 -38.06 0.77 -41.00
C LEU A 12 -38.64 2.06 -40.44
N THR A 13 -39.15 1.98 -39.21
CA THR A 13 -39.53 3.16 -38.42
C THR A 13 -38.31 3.73 -37.70
N GLU A 14 -38.34 5.02 -37.36
CA GLU A 14 -37.21 5.71 -36.71
C GLU A 14 -36.84 5.13 -35.32
N ASP A 15 -37.77 4.37 -34.72
CA ASP A 15 -37.61 3.67 -33.42
C ASP A 15 -37.11 2.22 -33.53
N ALA A 16 -36.83 1.70 -34.73
CA ALA A 16 -36.43 0.30 -34.94
C ALA A 16 -35.13 -0.04 -34.17
N SER A 17 -35.05 -1.22 -33.55
CA SER A 17 -33.84 -1.65 -32.83
C SER A 17 -32.65 -1.85 -33.78
N PHE A 18 -31.41 -1.84 -33.24
CA PHE A 18 -30.22 -2.07 -34.08
C PHE A 18 -30.24 -3.44 -34.77
N ASP A 19 -30.76 -4.46 -34.08
CA ASP A 19 -30.87 -5.81 -34.62
C ASP A 19 -31.86 -5.88 -35.79
N GLU A 20 -32.95 -5.10 -35.75
CA GLU A 20 -33.92 -5.00 -36.86
C GLU A 20 -33.34 -4.30 -38.08
N ILE A 21 -32.49 -3.28 -37.90
CA ILE A 21 -31.80 -2.59 -39.00
C ILE A 21 -30.82 -3.53 -39.71
N GLN A 22 -30.08 -4.33 -38.94
CA GLN A 22 -29.15 -5.32 -39.49
C GLN A 22 -29.89 -6.43 -40.26
N ALA A 23 -31.00 -6.93 -39.72
CA ALA A 23 -31.83 -7.92 -40.40
C ALA A 23 -32.45 -7.40 -41.69
N ALA A 24 -32.90 -6.14 -41.71
CA ALA A 24 -33.44 -5.50 -42.92
C ALA A 24 -32.38 -5.34 -44.02
N LYS A 25 -31.16 -4.92 -43.65
CA LYS A 25 -30.01 -4.84 -44.57
C LYS A 25 -29.71 -6.21 -45.19
N GLU A 26 -29.62 -7.26 -44.39
CA GLU A 26 -29.32 -8.61 -44.88
C GLU A 26 -30.42 -9.13 -45.81
N ARG A 27 -31.69 -8.88 -45.47
CA ARG A 27 -32.84 -9.25 -46.32
C ARG A 27 -32.84 -8.52 -47.66
N LEU A 28 -32.62 -7.21 -47.67
CA LEU A 28 -32.60 -6.40 -48.89
C LEU A 28 -31.37 -6.70 -49.75
N LYS A 29 -30.22 -6.97 -49.14
CA LYS A 29 -29.01 -7.41 -49.83
C LYS A 29 -29.21 -8.77 -50.51
N GLN A 30 -29.87 -9.72 -49.85
CA GLN A 30 -30.20 -11.01 -50.45
C GLN A 30 -31.20 -10.86 -51.61
N GLN A 31 -32.23 -10.04 -51.44
CA GLN A 31 -33.27 -9.82 -52.44
C GLN A 31 -32.76 -9.10 -53.71
N HIS A 32 -31.75 -8.24 -53.57
CA HIS A 32 -31.17 -7.46 -54.67
C HIS A 32 -29.70 -7.82 -54.99
N SER A 33 -29.34 -9.11 -54.84
CA SER A 33 -27.98 -9.63 -55.03
C SER A 33 -27.36 -9.42 -56.43
N GLY A 34 -28.11 -8.92 -57.41
CA GLY A 34 -27.66 -8.74 -58.80
C GLY A 34 -27.59 -7.28 -59.28
N ASP A 35 -28.03 -6.30 -58.48
CA ASP A 35 -28.04 -4.89 -58.89
C ASP A 35 -27.17 -4.05 -57.95
N GLN A 36 -25.93 -3.80 -58.40
CA GLN A 36 -24.90 -3.18 -57.57
C GLN A 36 -25.27 -1.76 -57.11
N LYS A 37 -26.04 -1.01 -57.92
CA LYS A 37 -26.51 0.33 -57.55
C LYS A 37 -27.49 0.30 -56.38
N VAL A 38 -28.32 -0.75 -56.30
CA VAL A 38 -29.28 -0.91 -55.21
C VAL A 38 -28.55 -1.29 -53.92
N ILE A 39 -27.53 -2.14 -54.01
CA ILE A 39 -26.68 -2.52 -52.87
C ILE A 39 -25.93 -1.29 -52.31
N GLU A 40 -25.33 -0.47 -53.19
CA GLU A 40 -24.64 0.76 -52.78
C GLU A 40 -25.58 1.75 -52.06
N ASN A 41 -26.83 1.90 -52.55
CA ASN A 41 -27.82 2.74 -51.89
C ASN A 41 -28.25 2.19 -50.51
N ILE A 42 -28.37 0.86 -50.37
CA ILE A 42 -28.68 0.20 -49.09
C ILE A 42 -27.53 0.42 -48.09
N GLU A 43 -26.28 0.33 -48.54
CA GLU A 43 -25.10 0.55 -47.70
C GLU A 43 -24.98 2.03 -47.27
N ALA A 44 -25.24 2.97 -48.18
CA ALA A 44 -25.28 4.40 -47.87
C ALA A 44 -26.39 4.75 -46.86
N ALA A 45 -27.58 4.14 -47.00
CA ALA A 45 -28.68 4.32 -46.05
C ALA A 45 -28.32 3.74 -44.67
N TYR A 46 -27.67 2.57 -44.63
CA TYR A 46 -27.19 1.98 -43.37
C TYR A 46 -26.16 2.87 -42.66
N ASP A 47 -25.18 3.40 -43.40
CA ASP A 47 -24.15 4.27 -42.84
C ASP A 47 -24.74 5.58 -42.30
N SER A 48 -25.74 6.15 -42.97
CA SER A 48 -26.44 7.35 -42.49
C SER A 48 -27.14 7.11 -41.14
N ILE A 49 -27.83 5.97 -40.97
CA ILE A 49 -28.49 5.59 -39.72
C ILE A 49 -27.46 5.36 -38.60
N LEU A 50 -26.32 4.76 -38.94
CA LEU A 50 -25.23 4.54 -38.00
C LEU A 50 -24.66 5.87 -37.49
N MET A 51 -24.43 6.83 -38.39
CA MET A 51 -23.91 8.15 -38.05
C MET A 51 -24.92 8.97 -37.23
N ASP A 52 -26.22 8.90 -37.56
CA ASP A 52 -27.27 9.56 -36.78
C ASP A 52 -27.34 9.03 -35.34
N ARG A 53 -27.19 7.71 -35.14
CA ARG A 53 -27.14 7.10 -33.80
C ARG A 53 -25.89 7.43 -33.02
N LEU A 54 -24.75 7.51 -33.71
CA LEU A 54 -23.49 7.94 -33.11
C LEU A 54 -23.60 9.40 -32.66
N ARG A 55 -24.21 10.26 -33.47
CA ARG A 55 -24.50 11.65 -33.14
C ARG A 55 -25.45 11.76 -31.95
N LEU A 56 -26.52 10.97 -31.88
CA LEU A 56 -27.42 10.91 -30.72
C LEU A 56 -26.70 10.48 -29.42
N ARG A 57 -25.71 9.58 -29.53
CA ARG A 57 -24.85 9.17 -28.41
C ARG A 57 -23.87 10.29 -27.99
N GLN A 58 -23.32 11.03 -28.95
CA GLN A 58 -22.43 12.16 -28.69
C GLN A 58 -23.17 13.39 -28.12
N GLU A 59 -24.41 13.64 -28.54
CA GLU A 59 -25.26 14.73 -28.05
C GLU A 59 -25.78 14.50 -26.61
N GLY A 60 -25.45 13.38 -25.97
CA GLY A 60 -25.79 13.11 -24.57
C GLY A 60 -27.30 12.94 -24.30
N LYS A 61 -28.11 12.77 -25.35
CA LYS A 61 -29.57 12.57 -25.23
C LYS A 61 -29.96 11.17 -24.75
N ILE A 62 -29.00 10.27 -24.62
CA ILE A 62 -29.21 9.02 -23.88
C ILE A 62 -29.16 9.39 -22.40
N LYS A 63 -30.34 9.40 -21.74
CA LYS A 63 -30.41 9.43 -20.27
C LYS A 63 -29.57 8.27 -19.75
N VAL A 64 -28.36 8.56 -19.32
CA VAL A 64 -27.55 7.64 -18.52
C VAL A 64 -28.36 7.46 -17.24
N PRO A 65 -28.86 6.25 -16.92
CA PRO A 65 -29.30 6.00 -15.56
C PRO A 65 -28.08 6.26 -14.68
N GLU A 66 -28.15 7.24 -13.77
CA GLU A 66 -27.14 7.45 -12.75
C GLU A 66 -27.07 6.23 -11.83
N ARG A 67 -26.40 5.18 -12.33
CA ARG A 67 -25.92 4.05 -11.56
C ARG A 67 -24.50 3.72 -11.99
N ILE A 68 -23.74 4.74 -12.36
CA ILE A 68 -22.30 4.72 -12.16
C ILE A 68 -22.08 4.94 -10.66
N ARG A 69 -22.11 3.84 -9.89
CA ARG A 69 -21.39 3.81 -8.62
C ARG A 69 -19.93 4.01 -8.98
N PHE A 70 -19.43 5.21 -8.76
CA PHE A 70 -18.00 5.45 -8.67
C PHE A 70 -17.40 4.36 -7.78
N PRO A 71 -16.29 3.72 -8.16
CA PRO A 71 -15.46 2.98 -7.23
C PRO A 71 -14.79 3.99 -6.29
N GLU A 72 -15.57 4.69 -5.48
CA GLU A 72 -15.06 5.24 -4.24
C GLU A 72 -14.63 4.02 -3.43
N LYS A 73 -13.31 3.85 -3.40
CA LYS A 73 -12.51 3.12 -2.43
C LYS A 73 -13.33 2.08 -1.66
N GLN A 74 -13.12 0.81 -2.02
CA GLN A 74 -13.22 -0.25 -1.02
C GLN A 74 -12.17 0.03 0.08
N THR A 75 -12.48 0.98 0.95
CA THR A 75 -11.97 0.99 2.31
C THR A 75 -12.57 -0.26 2.91
N LYS A 76 -11.79 -1.33 2.87
CA LYS A 76 -12.07 -2.57 3.58
C LYS A 76 -12.42 -2.17 5.00
N LYS A 77 -13.71 -2.17 5.32
CA LYS A 77 -14.21 -2.01 6.68
C LYS A 77 -13.74 -3.27 7.39
N VAL A 78 -12.57 -3.18 8.00
CA VAL A 78 -12.13 -4.13 9.01
C VAL A 78 -13.25 -4.12 10.05
N PRO A 79 -13.84 -5.26 10.40
CA PRO A 79 -14.87 -5.29 11.42
C PRO A 79 -14.27 -4.67 12.69
N ASP A 80 -15.02 -3.74 13.29
CA ASP A 80 -14.74 -3.12 14.57
C ASP A 80 -14.65 -4.23 15.64
N SER A 81 -13.49 -4.87 15.75
CA SER A 81 -13.05 -5.46 17.00
C SER A 81 -12.72 -4.28 17.89
N PHE A 82 -13.65 -3.94 18.77
CA PHE A 82 -13.46 -3.01 19.88
C PHE A 82 -12.23 -3.45 20.68
N THR A 83 -11.08 -2.87 20.35
CA THR A 83 -9.98 -2.69 21.29
C THR A 83 -9.95 -1.21 21.60
N PRO A 84 -10.16 -0.79 22.85
CA PRO A 84 -10.01 0.60 23.24
C PRO A 84 -8.52 0.95 23.19
N GLY A 85 -8.04 1.29 22.00
CA GLY A 85 -6.70 1.82 21.79
C GLY A 85 -6.68 3.25 22.32
N LEU A 86 -6.07 3.43 23.49
CA LEU A 86 -5.76 4.72 24.09
C LEU A 86 -5.12 5.63 23.04
N THR A 87 -5.90 6.62 22.60
CA THR A 87 -5.51 7.61 21.59
C THR A 87 -4.49 8.56 22.21
N GLY A 88 -3.21 8.20 22.08
CA GLY A 88 -2.10 9.09 22.35
C GLY A 88 -2.02 10.19 21.29
N LYS A 89 -2.31 11.43 21.71
CA LYS A 89 -2.18 12.70 20.96
C LYS A 89 -0.71 12.99 20.59
N GLY A 90 -0.12 12.19 19.71
CA GLY A 90 1.24 12.37 19.20
C GLY A 90 1.28 12.96 17.79
N PRO A 91 2.38 13.63 17.38
CA PRO A 91 2.59 14.02 16.00
C PRO A 91 2.51 12.82 15.05
N VAL A 92 1.93 13.00 13.85
CA VAL A 92 1.72 11.92 12.85
C VAL A 92 3.02 11.20 12.47
N TRP A 93 4.16 11.90 12.51
CA TRP A 93 5.47 11.29 12.23
C TRP A 93 5.92 10.30 13.31
N LEU A 94 5.53 10.51 14.57
CA LEU A 94 5.84 9.65 15.71
C LEU A 94 4.97 8.39 15.70
N GLN A 95 3.70 8.54 15.35
CA GLN A 95 2.77 7.42 15.20
C GLN A 95 3.16 6.50 14.03
N LYS A 96 3.82 7.04 13.00
CA LYS A 96 4.32 6.24 11.87
C LYS A 96 5.56 5.43 12.23
N LEU A 97 6.31 5.85 13.24
CA LEU A 97 7.51 5.17 13.73
C LEU A 97 7.18 4.15 14.82
N ILE A 98 6.11 4.36 15.59
CA ILE A 98 5.67 3.46 16.67
C ILE A 98 4.81 2.33 16.09
N ASP A 99 5.33 1.11 16.16
CA ASP A 99 4.58 -0.10 15.83
C ASP A 99 3.95 -0.71 17.10
N THR A 100 2.88 -1.48 16.95
CA THR A 100 2.33 -2.28 18.06
C THR A 100 2.96 -3.67 18.01
N PRO A 101 3.98 -3.96 18.83
CA PRO A 101 4.72 -5.21 18.70
C PRO A 101 3.86 -6.43 19.05
N SER A 102 3.96 -7.48 18.23
CA SER A 102 3.46 -8.81 18.56
C SER A 102 4.31 -9.42 19.68
N GLN A 103 3.72 -10.21 20.59
CA GLN A 103 4.44 -10.79 21.73
C GLN A 103 5.68 -11.59 21.32
N ALA A 104 5.64 -12.28 20.18
CA ALA A 104 6.78 -13.03 19.66
C ALA A 104 7.94 -12.12 19.22
N ASP A 105 7.64 -10.92 18.72
CA ASP A 105 8.64 -9.93 18.29
C ASP A 105 9.32 -9.23 19.47
N ILE A 106 8.75 -9.31 20.68
CA ILE A 106 9.35 -8.80 21.92
C ILE A 106 10.21 -9.88 22.58
N LEU A 107 9.72 -11.12 22.65
CA LEU A 107 10.40 -12.21 23.37
C LEU A 107 11.78 -12.53 22.79
N TRP A 108 11.91 -12.56 21.45
CA TRP A 108 13.18 -12.86 20.78
C TRP A 108 14.29 -11.83 21.07
N PRO A 109 14.08 -10.52 20.81
CA PRO A 109 15.06 -9.50 21.18
C PRO A 109 15.35 -9.48 22.68
N THR A 110 14.33 -9.63 23.52
CA THR A 110 14.51 -9.65 24.98
C THR A 110 15.48 -10.75 25.41
N GLY A 111 15.29 -11.98 24.92
CA GLY A 111 16.18 -13.09 25.23
C GLY A 111 17.63 -12.80 24.83
N ILE A 112 17.85 -12.26 23.64
CA ILE A 112 19.19 -11.97 23.11
C ILE A 112 19.88 -10.87 23.93
N TYR A 113 19.20 -9.76 24.21
CA TYR A 113 19.79 -8.67 25.00
C TYR A 113 20.01 -9.04 26.46
N VAL A 114 19.17 -9.90 27.04
CA VAL A 114 19.39 -10.44 28.40
C VAL A 114 20.65 -11.32 28.44
N VAL A 115 20.81 -12.23 27.46
CA VAL A 115 22.01 -13.07 27.36
C VAL A 115 23.26 -12.23 27.14
N LEU A 116 23.23 -11.26 26.21
CA LEU A 116 24.35 -10.35 25.98
C LEU A 116 24.68 -9.50 27.21
N GLY A 117 23.66 -9.01 27.93
CA GLY A 117 23.82 -8.26 29.17
C GLY A 117 24.47 -9.10 30.28
N ALA A 118 24.04 -10.36 30.46
CA ALA A 118 24.63 -11.27 31.42
C ALA A 118 26.11 -11.57 31.12
N ILE A 119 26.44 -11.78 29.84
CA ILE A 119 27.84 -11.96 29.40
C ILE A 119 28.65 -10.69 29.67
N SER A 120 28.09 -9.51 29.39
CA SER A 120 28.74 -8.22 29.68
C SER A 120 29.06 -8.03 31.16
N ILE A 121 28.16 -8.43 32.07
CA ILE A 121 28.39 -8.29 33.51
C ILE A 121 29.45 -9.28 34.00
N TYR A 122 29.36 -10.55 33.56
CA TYR A 122 30.26 -11.61 34.03
C TYR A 122 31.69 -11.44 33.47
N SER A 123 31.81 -11.15 32.18
CA SER A 123 33.10 -11.10 31.49
C SER A 123 33.65 -9.68 31.32
N GLY A 124 32.81 -8.65 31.42
CA GLY A 124 33.22 -7.27 31.19
C GLY A 124 34.10 -6.66 32.26
N VAL A 125 34.11 -7.23 33.48
CA VAL A 125 35.03 -6.79 34.55
C VAL A 125 36.47 -7.20 34.24
N SER A 126 36.66 -8.37 33.61
CA SER A 126 37.99 -8.95 33.37
C SER A 126 38.53 -8.67 31.97
N GLN A 127 37.66 -8.49 30.97
CA GLN A 127 38.05 -8.38 29.56
C GLN A 127 37.25 -7.28 28.83
N PRO A 128 37.84 -6.08 28.61
CA PRO A 128 37.15 -5.00 27.91
C PRO A 128 36.90 -5.30 26.43
N SER A 129 37.66 -6.22 25.83
CA SER A 129 37.42 -6.70 24.45
C SER A 129 36.08 -7.43 24.30
N ILE A 130 35.62 -8.14 25.34
CA ILE A 130 34.31 -8.82 25.34
C ILE A 130 33.18 -7.79 25.37
N LEU A 131 33.36 -6.66 26.06
CA LEU A 131 32.37 -5.57 26.05
C LEU A 131 32.18 -5.00 24.63
N GLN A 132 33.26 -4.82 23.88
CA GLN A 132 33.18 -4.36 22.50
C GLN A 132 32.52 -5.40 21.58
N LEU A 133 32.84 -6.68 21.77
CA LEU A 133 32.26 -7.77 20.98
C LEU A 133 30.75 -7.91 21.24
N THR A 134 30.33 -7.90 22.51
CA THR A 134 28.92 -7.99 22.89
C THR A 134 28.14 -6.77 22.40
N LEU A 135 28.73 -5.57 22.44
CA LEU A 135 28.13 -4.36 21.87
C LEU A 135 27.96 -4.49 20.34
N ALA A 136 29.00 -4.94 19.63
CA ALA A 136 28.93 -5.17 18.19
C ALA A 136 27.87 -6.21 17.82
N LEU A 137 27.75 -7.30 18.59
CA LEU A 137 26.70 -8.30 18.43
C LEU A 137 25.31 -7.74 18.72
N GLY A 138 25.16 -6.90 19.74
CA GLY A 138 23.90 -6.21 20.04
C GLY A 138 23.46 -5.29 18.91
N VAL A 139 24.40 -4.53 18.32
CA VAL A 139 24.16 -3.68 17.16
C VAL A 139 23.77 -4.50 15.93
N GLY A 140 24.50 -5.58 15.65
CA GLY A 140 24.20 -6.50 14.56
C GLY A 140 22.83 -7.18 14.73
N GLY A 141 22.50 -7.58 15.96
CA GLY A 141 21.18 -8.12 16.31
C GLY A 141 20.07 -7.10 16.09
N CYS A 142 20.23 -5.86 16.57
CA CYS A 142 19.29 -4.76 16.34
C CYS A 142 19.02 -4.54 14.86
N LEU A 143 20.09 -4.48 14.06
CA LEU A 143 20.01 -4.26 12.63
C LEU A 143 19.32 -5.43 11.92
N TYR A 144 19.61 -6.67 12.31
CA TYR A 144 18.94 -7.86 11.77
C TYR A 144 17.44 -7.85 12.05
N PHE A 145 17.02 -7.58 13.29
CA PHE A 145 15.60 -7.54 13.65
C PHE A 145 14.85 -6.42 12.94
N LEU A 146 15.41 -5.20 12.90
CA LEU A 146 14.81 -4.08 12.15
C LEU A 146 14.74 -4.38 10.65
N ASN A 147 15.81 -4.94 10.06
CA ASN A 147 15.83 -5.28 8.64
C ASN A 147 14.75 -6.31 8.30
N ARG A 148 14.61 -7.35 9.12
CA ARG A 148 13.60 -8.40 8.95
C ARG A 148 12.16 -7.87 9.04
N LYS A 149 11.93 -6.80 9.80
CA LYS A 149 10.59 -6.20 10.02
C LYS A 149 10.23 -5.16 8.96
N GLU A 150 11.19 -4.34 8.52
CA GLU A 150 10.97 -3.23 7.58
C GLU A 150 11.25 -3.58 6.11
N ASN A 151 12.11 -4.57 5.83
CA ASN A 151 12.73 -4.82 4.52
C ASN A 151 13.42 -3.57 3.90
N LYS A 152 13.73 -2.55 4.72
CA LYS A 152 14.40 -1.31 4.31
C LYS A 152 15.71 -1.16 5.04
N PHE A 153 16.79 -1.66 4.44
CA PHE A 153 18.12 -1.66 5.05
C PHE A 153 18.59 -0.25 5.48
N GLY A 154 18.40 0.77 4.63
CA GLY A 154 18.88 2.13 4.94
C GLY A 154 18.22 2.77 6.17
N ARG A 155 16.92 2.54 6.37
CA ARG A 155 16.22 3.03 7.58
C ARG A 155 16.63 2.24 8.82
N ALA A 156 16.75 0.92 8.69
CA ALA A 156 17.23 0.06 9.76
C ALA A 156 18.61 0.51 10.28
N VAL A 157 19.53 0.84 9.37
CA VAL A 157 20.85 1.37 9.72
C VAL A 157 20.74 2.71 10.44
N LEU A 158 19.98 3.67 9.90
CA LEU A 158 19.81 4.99 10.51
C LEU A 158 19.23 4.92 11.93
N LEU A 159 18.21 4.09 12.13
CA LEU A 159 17.59 3.88 13.45
C LEU A 159 18.55 3.19 14.42
N THR A 160 19.32 2.20 13.96
CA THR A 160 20.31 1.51 14.78
C THR A 160 21.44 2.46 15.21
N VAL A 161 21.96 3.27 14.28
CA VAL A 161 23.00 4.27 14.58
C VAL A 161 22.46 5.35 15.52
N GLY A 162 21.25 5.85 15.28
CA GLY A 162 20.59 6.81 16.15
C GLY A 162 20.37 6.25 17.57
N GLY A 163 19.91 5.01 17.67
CA GLY A 163 19.73 4.30 18.94
C GLY A 163 21.05 4.08 19.68
N LEU A 164 22.12 3.74 18.96
CA LEU A 164 23.47 3.57 19.52
C LEU A 164 23.98 4.89 20.11
N ILE A 165 23.92 5.98 19.35
CA ILE A 165 24.37 7.30 19.80
C ILE A 165 23.57 7.73 21.04
N LEU A 166 22.24 7.59 20.99
CA LEU A 166 21.37 7.90 22.13
C LEU A 166 21.73 7.04 23.35
N GLY A 167 21.91 5.72 23.15
CA GLY A 167 22.27 4.78 24.22
C GLY A 167 23.59 5.11 24.89
N LEU A 168 24.63 5.47 24.12
CA LEU A 168 25.92 5.86 24.65
C LEU A 168 25.86 7.20 25.42
N ILE A 169 25.14 8.19 24.90
CA ILE A 169 24.98 9.50 25.57
C ILE A 169 24.21 9.32 26.87
N LEU A 170 23.06 8.64 26.83
CA LEU A 170 22.26 8.32 28.03
C LEU A 170 23.07 7.51 29.03
N GLY A 171 23.76 6.46 28.57
CA GLY A 171 24.62 5.64 29.42
C GLY A 171 25.71 6.46 30.09
N GLY A 172 26.37 7.35 29.35
CA GLY A 172 27.40 8.24 29.88
C GLY A 172 26.86 9.17 30.96
N ILE A 173 25.72 9.83 30.73
CA ILE A 173 25.09 10.74 31.70
C ILE A 173 24.64 9.98 32.95
N LEU A 174 23.98 8.83 32.78
CA LEU A 174 23.48 8.03 33.91
C LEU A 174 24.61 7.33 34.67
N SER A 175 25.77 7.09 34.03
CA SER A 175 26.89 6.42 34.69
C SER A 175 27.43 7.21 35.90
N ALA A 176 27.25 8.54 35.92
CA ALA A 176 27.61 9.37 37.06
C ALA A 176 26.80 9.07 38.33
N LEU A 177 25.61 8.45 38.18
CA LEU A 177 24.75 8.03 39.29
C LEU A 177 24.99 6.57 39.69
N ALA A 178 25.68 5.79 38.86
CA ALA A 178 25.90 4.37 39.09
C ALA A 178 27.02 4.16 40.12
N THR A 179 26.67 3.91 41.37
CA THR A 179 27.62 3.54 42.42
C THR A 179 27.73 2.01 42.52
N GLY A 180 28.90 1.45 42.21
CA GLY A 180 29.21 0.02 42.46
C GLY A 180 29.43 -0.86 41.23
N LEU A 181 29.25 -0.34 40.01
CA LEU A 181 29.59 -1.02 38.75
C LEU A 181 30.62 -0.21 37.98
N SER A 182 31.47 -0.88 37.19
CA SER A 182 32.36 -0.20 36.25
C SER A 182 31.55 0.64 35.27
N THR A 183 31.97 1.89 35.07
CA THR A 183 31.31 2.88 34.21
C THR A 183 31.01 2.30 32.82
N GLU A 184 31.95 1.56 32.24
CA GLU A 184 31.84 0.94 30.92
C GLU A 184 30.70 -0.10 30.87
N ILE A 185 30.62 -1.00 31.87
CA ILE A 185 29.59 -2.03 31.94
C ILE A 185 28.21 -1.37 32.04
N PHE A 186 28.09 -0.33 32.87
CA PHE A 186 26.84 0.41 33.01
C PHE A 186 26.40 1.05 31.69
N ILE A 187 27.31 1.71 30.97
CA ILE A 187 27.03 2.31 29.66
C ILE A 187 26.57 1.24 28.66
N THR A 188 27.23 0.07 28.62
CA THR A 188 26.83 -1.01 27.70
C THR A 188 25.44 -1.55 28.00
N LEU A 189 25.08 -1.73 29.28
CA LEU A 189 23.76 -2.19 29.69
C LEU A 189 22.66 -1.20 29.31
N VAL A 190 22.88 0.10 29.56
CA VAL A 190 21.96 1.16 29.15
C VAL A 190 21.80 1.16 27.63
N THR A 191 22.90 1.00 26.89
CA THR A 191 22.88 0.93 25.42
C THR A 191 22.08 -0.28 24.93
N PHE A 192 22.22 -1.45 25.55
CA PHE A 192 21.39 -2.61 25.24
C PHE A 192 19.91 -2.38 25.51
N LEU A 193 19.57 -1.70 26.60
CA LEU A 193 18.18 -1.34 26.90
C LEU A 193 17.58 -0.42 25.83
N VAL A 194 18.34 0.59 25.39
CA VAL A 194 17.92 1.49 24.32
C VAL A 194 17.78 0.74 23.00
N LEU A 195 18.76 -0.08 22.61
CA LEU A 195 18.70 -0.86 21.38
C LEU A 195 17.57 -1.90 21.40
N TRP A 196 17.28 -2.50 22.57
CA TRP A 196 16.13 -3.37 22.76
C TRP A 196 14.81 -2.62 22.54
N MET A 197 14.68 -1.41 23.11
CA MET A 197 13.50 -0.57 22.95
C MET A 197 13.33 -0.13 21.48
N VAL A 198 14.42 0.24 20.81
CA VAL A 198 14.42 0.57 19.38
C VAL A 198 13.99 -0.65 18.54
N SER A 199 14.51 -1.83 18.85
CA SER A 199 14.16 -3.07 18.16
C SER A 199 12.69 -3.46 18.31
N CYS A 200 12.10 -3.23 19.49
CA CYS A 200 10.71 -3.61 19.76
C CYS A 200 9.69 -2.61 19.21
N PHE A 201 9.93 -1.31 19.42
CA PHE A 201 8.91 -0.28 19.23
C PHE A 201 9.04 0.51 17.93
N LEU A 202 10.23 0.55 17.30
CA LEU A 202 10.44 1.34 16.09
C LEU A 202 10.30 0.51 14.81
N ARG A 203 9.69 1.14 13.80
CA ARG A 203 9.61 0.71 12.41
C ARG A 203 10.16 1.81 11.50
#